data_AF-A0A800KKR8-F1
#
_entry.id   AF-A0A800KKR8-F1
#
_cell.length_a   1.000
_cell.length_b   1.000
_cell.length_c   1.000
_cell.angle_alpha   90.00
_cell.angle_beta   90.00
_cell.angle_gamma   90.00
#
_symmetry.space_group_name_H-M   'P 1'
#
loop_
_entity.id
_entity.type
_entity.pdbx_description
1 polymer ?
#
loop_
_entity_poly.entity_id
_entity_poly.type
_entity_poly.pdbx_seq_one_letter_code
_entity_poly.pdbx_strand_id
1 'polypeptide(L)'
;MTPLRRIGIFACAGLLQLGPLDAPLKGLAGVGMCSSANAQLPPKSGRDYYEETTRHGFRIRTPKDWNFFPDERGNPNVLGRYVPKRDGVVSQPDGTRFAPTMWLLVFDKAYEAPVIQNQRDAQRASVTSYYETLGDWLKGRDVDLQTNITITEFEVLDEDESKVKGTLGGHEVLYLATGEYRGARGEKNSGNLHFWAKRFVLTENKEIAVLFSAPADKRDWSKWRSQIRKIAGTFSRVDLEDLDTSSVSGSGVRAKKHRALLEMVDANPGWELHPTPNYFVISNSDDSEFLKEIKGRLEAIREQYEQEFPEDLALAALQAQAKRQRKARNKDKDDGDEPASPEVETTAVASASPRELSRCSVVRVCDSREDYMRYGGPAGSAGYWWSATEELVIYDDQATGGRRNTWATLNHEAFHQFIYYFFANLSPGTWYNEGNADFYSGYKLNSRRHYELGRFDWRNSTIKAEIREEKNVPLESLVAATKAQYYARAPLANPRTGQEGTFSRYPHGWSFMYFLRTGKANRAKKWEDDWDAILPTYLATLIETGDPEAANDAAFAGVDWADLEASWSEYIIRGK
;
A
#
# COMPACT_ATOMS: atom_id res chain seq x y z
N MET A 1 -24.08 -23.38 -12.55
CA MET A 1 -22.80 -23.11 -11.84
C MET A 1 -21.96 -22.24 -12.75
N THR A 2 -22.00 -20.93 -12.51
CA THR A 2 -21.37 -19.91 -13.35
C THR A 2 -20.02 -19.54 -12.72
N PRO A 3 -18.91 -19.42 -13.47
CA PRO A 3 -17.62 -19.14 -12.88
C PRO A 3 -17.55 -17.67 -12.44
N LEU A 4 -17.20 -17.47 -11.16
CA LEU A 4 -16.85 -16.17 -10.58
C LEU A 4 -15.69 -15.55 -11.37
N ARG A 5 -15.96 -14.40 -12.03
CA ARG A 5 -14.93 -13.54 -12.62
C ARG A 5 -14.05 -13.00 -11.50
N ARG A 6 -12.74 -13.32 -11.53
CA ARG A 6 -11.73 -12.68 -10.68
C ARG A 6 -11.69 -11.18 -10.99
N ILE A 7 -12.08 -10.35 -10.03
CA ILE A 7 -11.84 -8.91 -10.07
C ILE A 7 -10.37 -8.71 -9.71
N GLY A 8 -9.57 -8.18 -10.63
CA GLY A 8 -8.15 -7.89 -10.39
C GLY A 8 -7.98 -6.78 -9.37
N ILE A 9 -7.32 -7.08 -8.26
CA ILE A 9 -6.99 -6.16 -7.17
C ILE A 9 -5.56 -5.67 -7.40
N PHE A 10 -5.36 -4.35 -7.56
CA PHE A 10 -4.03 -3.74 -7.69
C PHE A 10 -3.93 -2.50 -6.81
N ALA A 11 -2.91 -2.47 -5.94
CA ALA A 11 -2.42 -1.24 -5.31
C ALA A 11 -1.97 -0.24 -6.38
N CYS A 12 -2.19 1.06 -6.17
CA CYS A 12 -1.50 2.10 -6.93
C CYS A 12 -0.06 2.14 -6.43
N ALA A 13 0.76 1.23 -6.92
CA ALA A 13 2.21 1.32 -6.76
C ALA A 13 2.73 2.25 -7.87
N GLY A 14 2.86 3.53 -7.56
CA GLY A 14 3.59 4.49 -8.38
C GLY A 14 5.05 4.02 -8.51
N LEU A 15 5.37 3.34 -9.62
CA LEU A 15 6.74 2.97 -9.94
C LEU A 15 7.48 4.25 -10.37
N LEU A 16 8.07 4.93 -9.40
CA LEU A 16 9.06 5.98 -9.62
C LEU A 16 10.36 5.29 -10.05
N GLN A 17 10.46 5.03 -11.34
CA GLN A 17 11.54 4.25 -11.91
C GLN A 17 12.83 5.10 -11.99
N LEU A 18 13.92 4.54 -11.47
CA LEU A 18 15.29 5.01 -11.66
C LEU A 18 15.66 4.91 -13.15
N GLY A 19 16.18 5.99 -13.73
CA GLY A 19 16.68 6.00 -15.11
C GLY A 19 17.95 5.16 -15.28
N PRO A 20 18.31 4.74 -16.52
CA PRO A 20 19.53 3.99 -16.78
C PRO A 20 20.76 4.89 -16.67
N LEU A 21 21.72 4.49 -15.82
CA LEU A 21 23.08 5.02 -15.84
C LEU A 21 23.95 4.08 -16.67
N ASP A 22 24.06 4.35 -17.96
CA ASP A 22 25.08 3.75 -18.81
C ASP A 22 26.42 4.45 -18.57
N ALA A 23 27.30 3.80 -17.81
CA ALA A 23 28.73 4.13 -17.77
C ALA A 23 29.55 2.84 -17.99
N PRO A 24 30.50 2.80 -18.94
CA PRO A 24 31.25 1.60 -19.23
C PRO A 24 32.38 1.43 -18.21
N LEU A 25 32.21 0.52 -17.24
CA LEU A 25 33.30 0.07 -16.37
C LEU A 25 34.16 -0.96 -17.12
N LYS A 26 35.21 -0.47 -17.80
CA LYS A 26 36.34 -1.30 -18.23
C LYS A 26 37.39 -1.33 -17.13
N GLY A 27 37.70 -2.55 -16.67
CA GLY A 27 39.03 -2.91 -16.16
C GLY A 27 39.22 -2.83 -14.66
N LEU A 28 39.07 -3.97 -13.98
CA LEU A 28 40.02 -4.44 -12.95
C LEU A 28 39.74 -5.92 -12.66
N ALA A 29 40.64 -6.76 -13.15
CA ALA A 29 40.69 -8.16 -12.83
C ALA A 29 41.34 -8.36 -11.44
N GLY A 30 40.73 -9.23 -10.64
CA GLY A 30 41.41 -10.00 -9.59
C GLY A 30 41.55 -9.33 -8.23
N VAL A 31 40.67 -9.69 -7.29
CA VAL A 31 41.01 -10.39 -6.03
C VAL A 31 39.76 -11.16 -5.61
N GLY A 32 39.81 -12.49 -5.67
CA GLY A 32 38.78 -13.34 -5.08
C GLY A 32 38.83 -13.24 -3.57
N MET A 33 37.97 -12.41 -2.97
CA MET A 33 37.63 -12.55 -1.57
C MET A 33 36.55 -13.62 -1.46
N CYS A 34 36.90 -14.79 -0.91
CA CYS A 34 35.92 -15.69 -0.32
C CYS A 34 35.17 -14.91 0.76
N SER A 35 33.95 -14.44 0.45
CA SER A 35 33.01 -14.03 1.47
C SER A 35 32.66 -15.26 2.29
N SER A 36 33.07 -15.27 3.54
CA SER A 36 32.56 -16.23 4.52
C SER A 36 31.05 -15.97 4.62
N ALA A 37 30.24 -16.93 4.19
CA ALA A 37 28.80 -16.89 4.37
C ALA A 37 28.50 -16.74 5.87
N ASN A 38 28.05 -15.56 6.28
CA ASN A 38 27.51 -15.35 7.62
C ASN A 38 26.19 -16.13 7.70
N ALA A 39 26.26 -17.42 8.05
CA ALA A 39 25.09 -18.21 8.36
C ALA A 39 24.39 -17.58 9.57
N GLN A 40 23.20 -17.00 9.36
CA GLN A 40 22.38 -16.45 10.44
C GLN A 40 22.15 -17.53 11.50
N LEU A 41 22.56 -17.26 12.74
CA LEU A 41 22.35 -18.15 13.87
C LEU A 41 20.84 -18.24 14.22
N PRO A 42 20.38 -19.35 14.82
CA PRO A 42 18.99 -19.49 15.27
C PRO A 42 18.53 -18.32 16.15
N PRO A 43 17.24 -17.92 16.11
CA PRO A 43 16.72 -16.84 16.93
C PRO A 43 16.91 -17.15 18.41
N LYS A 44 17.66 -16.33 19.13
CA LYS A 44 17.77 -16.44 20.59
C LYS A 44 16.58 -15.75 21.23
N SER A 45 16.10 -16.26 22.36
CA SER A 45 15.10 -15.54 23.17
C SER A 45 15.69 -14.22 23.68
N GLY A 46 14.98 -13.13 23.41
CA GLY A 46 15.27 -11.80 23.92
C GLY A 46 14.90 -11.65 25.40
N ARG A 47 15.07 -10.43 25.91
CA ARG A 47 14.60 -10.06 27.26
C ARG A 47 13.20 -9.44 27.21
N ASP A 48 12.86 -8.84 26.08
CA ASP A 48 11.62 -8.11 25.89
C ASP A 48 10.45 -9.06 25.60
N TYR A 49 9.24 -8.62 25.92
CA TYR A 49 8.00 -9.31 25.61
C TYR A 49 7.23 -8.55 24.54
N TYR A 50 6.60 -9.29 23.64
CA TYR A 50 5.40 -8.83 22.98
C TYR A 50 4.26 -9.05 23.97
N GLU A 51 3.55 -7.98 24.33
CA GLU A 51 2.39 -8.05 25.22
C GLU A 51 1.18 -7.55 24.44
N GLU A 52 0.14 -8.38 24.37
CA GLU A 52 -1.15 -8.02 23.82
C GLU A 52 -2.16 -7.98 24.97
N THR A 53 -2.36 -6.79 25.54
CA THR A 53 -3.22 -6.54 26.70
C THR A 53 -4.58 -5.97 26.33
N THR A 54 -4.86 -5.78 25.03
CA THR A 54 -6.04 -5.05 24.56
C THR A 54 -7.22 -5.96 24.21
N ARG A 55 -7.01 -7.04 23.45
CA ARG A 55 -8.07 -7.90 22.88
C ARG A 55 -7.89 -9.39 23.15
N HIS A 56 -6.65 -9.83 23.23
CA HIS A 56 -6.31 -11.25 23.26
C HIS A 56 -5.71 -11.69 24.60
N GLY A 57 -5.04 -10.80 25.33
CA GLY A 57 -4.62 -11.04 26.72
C GLY A 57 -3.50 -12.06 26.83
N PHE A 58 -2.37 -11.82 26.17
CA PHE A 58 -1.22 -12.71 26.25
C PHE A 58 0.10 -11.95 26.14
N ARG A 59 1.17 -12.63 26.53
CA ARG A 59 2.53 -12.18 26.25
C ARG A 59 3.46 -13.31 25.88
N ILE A 60 4.49 -12.99 25.12
CA ILE A 60 5.55 -13.92 24.71
C ILE A 60 6.87 -13.16 24.55
N ARG A 61 8.00 -13.76 24.92
CA ARG A 61 9.30 -13.14 24.66
C ARG A 61 9.54 -13.00 23.17
N THR A 62 10.18 -11.91 22.78
CA THR A 62 10.51 -11.65 21.38
C THR A 62 11.85 -12.30 21.01
N PRO A 63 12.09 -12.62 19.73
CA PRO A 63 13.41 -12.98 19.26
C PRO A 63 14.39 -11.81 19.47
N LYS A 64 15.56 -12.08 20.04
CA LYS A 64 16.60 -11.08 20.26
C LYS A 64 17.08 -10.52 18.92
N ASP A 65 17.22 -9.20 18.83
CA ASP A 65 17.77 -8.49 17.67
C ASP A 65 16.91 -8.61 16.39
N TRP A 66 15.59 -8.82 16.56
CA TRP A 66 14.61 -8.84 15.47
C TRP A 66 13.67 -7.62 15.59
N ASN A 67 13.20 -7.12 14.46
CA ASN A 67 12.24 -6.02 14.36
C ASN A 67 10.83 -6.57 14.20
N PHE A 68 9.87 -5.92 14.85
CA PHE A 68 8.45 -6.22 14.72
C PHE A 68 7.80 -5.39 13.61
N PHE A 69 6.97 -6.04 12.81
CA PHE A 69 6.17 -5.44 11.75
C PHE A 69 4.70 -5.85 11.93
N PRO A 70 3.77 -4.89 12.07
CA PRO A 70 2.35 -5.19 12.10
C PRO A 70 1.86 -5.71 10.74
N ASP A 71 0.67 -6.32 10.71
CA ASP A 71 0.08 -6.79 9.45
C ASP A 71 -0.26 -5.63 8.50
N GLU A 72 0.18 -5.79 7.27
CA GLU A 72 0.13 -4.77 6.21
C GLU A 72 -1.24 -4.67 5.53
N ARG A 73 -2.09 -5.71 5.67
CA ARG A 73 -3.28 -5.93 4.82
C ARG A 73 -4.59 -5.95 5.60
N GLY A 74 -4.55 -5.62 6.89
CA GLY A 74 -5.71 -5.73 7.77
C GLY A 74 -6.22 -7.16 7.90
N ASN A 75 -5.35 -8.15 7.71
CA ASN A 75 -5.68 -9.56 7.84
C ASN A 75 -6.07 -9.85 9.29
N PRO A 76 -7.31 -10.28 9.55
CA PRO A 76 -7.80 -10.49 10.91
C PRO A 76 -7.07 -11.62 11.66
N ASN A 77 -6.36 -12.51 10.96
CA ASN A 77 -5.59 -13.58 11.58
C ASN A 77 -4.15 -13.21 11.93
N VAL A 78 -3.62 -12.06 11.48
CA VAL A 78 -2.20 -11.72 11.64
C VAL A 78 -2.07 -10.54 12.60
N LEU A 79 -1.45 -10.77 13.75
CA LEU A 79 -1.12 -9.69 14.70
C LEU A 79 0.14 -8.95 14.25
N GLY A 80 1.10 -9.69 13.71
CA GLY A 80 2.31 -9.15 13.11
C GLY A 80 3.40 -10.21 12.97
N ARG A 81 4.59 -9.77 12.60
CA ARG A 81 5.75 -10.63 12.40
C ARG A 81 7.02 -10.01 12.95
N TYR A 82 7.92 -10.86 13.45
CA TYR A 82 9.29 -10.49 13.74
C TYR A 82 10.21 -10.99 12.64
N VAL A 83 11.13 -10.14 12.20
CA VAL A 83 12.19 -10.47 11.22
C VAL A 83 13.56 -9.96 11.70
N PRO A 84 14.68 -10.63 11.37
CA PRO A 84 16.02 -10.22 11.78
C PRO A 84 16.37 -8.77 11.38
N LYS A 85 17.06 -8.01 12.24
CA LYS A 85 17.49 -6.61 11.96
C LYS A 85 18.48 -6.43 10.78
N ARG A 86 19.19 -7.48 10.37
CA ARG A 86 20.15 -7.45 9.23
C ARG A 86 19.66 -8.37 8.12
N ASP A 87 20.31 -8.35 6.96
CA ASP A 87 20.11 -9.30 5.84
C ASP A 87 20.32 -10.74 6.30
N GLY A 88 19.30 -11.29 6.96
CA GLY A 88 19.33 -12.56 7.66
C GLY A 88 18.94 -13.72 6.76
N VAL A 89 19.22 -13.62 5.46
CA VAL A 89 18.86 -14.67 4.50
C VAL A 89 19.65 -15.93 4.82
N VAL A 90 18.95 -16.98 5.20
CA VAL A 90 19.54 -18.30 5.40
C VAL A 90 19.60 -19.00 4.05
N SER A 91 20.81 -19.41 3.67
CA SER A 91 21.04 -20.26 2.50
C SER A 91 21.12 -21.72 2.93
N GLN A 92 20.36 -22.58 2.26
CA GLN A 92 20.35 -24.01 2.49
C GLN A 92 21.26 -24.74 1.49
N PRO A 93 21.70 -25.99 1.79
CA PRO A 93 22.57 -26.76 0.90
C PRO A 93 21.98 -27.05 -0.49
N ASP A 94 20.65 -27.13 -0.59
CA ASP A 94 19.91 -27.30 -1.84
C ASP A 94 19.88 -26.02 -2.71
N GLY A 95 20.42 -24.89 -2.21
CA GLY A 95 20.42 -23.59 -2.89
C GLY A 95 19.22 -22.70 -2.54
N THR A 96 18.27 -23.21 -1.77
CA THR A 96 17.11 -22.46 -1.27
C THR A 96 17.57 -21.30 -0.38
N ARG A 97 16.91 -20.15 -0.49
CA ARG A 97 17.18 -18.96 0.34
C ARG A 97 15.91 -18.41 0.96
N PHE A 98 15.92 -18.18 2.27
CA PHE A 98 14.76 -17.61 2.95
C PHE A 98 15.15 -16.60 4.02
N ALA A 99 14.28 -15.63 4.28
CA ALA A 99 14.35 -14.79 5.45
C ALA A 99 13.62 -15.48 6.62
N PRO A 100 14.32 -15.84 7.71
CA PRO A 100 13.69 -16.37 8.91
C PRO A 100 12.70 -15.36 9.46
N THR A 101 11.51 -15.82 9.81
CA THR A 101 10.42 -14.96 10.27
C THR A 101 9.64 -15.69 11.37
N MET A 102 9.18 -14.94 12.36
CA MET A 102 8.24 -15.40 13.39
C MET A 102 6.93 -14.64 13.23
N TRP A 103 5.84 -15.33 12.93
CA TRP A 103 4.50 -14.73 12.90
C TRP A 103 3.80 -14.94 14.24
N LEU A 104 3.06 -13.91 14.64
CA LEU A 104 2.05 -13.96 15.68
C LEU A 104 0.68 -13.93 15.02
N LEU A 105 -0.09 -14.98 15.21
CA LEU A 105 -1.36 -15.21 14.56
C LEU A 105 -2.49 -15.40 15.59
N VAL A 106 -3.70 -15.05 15.19
CA VAL A 106 -4.92 -15.26 15.96
C VAL A 106 -5.98 -15.95 15.11
N PHE A 107 -6.68 -16.91 15.72
CA PHE A 107 -7.84 -17.59 15.13
C PHE A 107 -8.98 -17.45 16.13
N ASP A 108 -9.92 -16.55 15.85
CA ASP A 108 -11.07 -16.24 16.71
C ASP A 108 -12.36 -16.61 15.98
N LYS A 109 -12.94 -17.76 16.31
CA LYS A 109 -14.18 -18.26 15.70
C LYS A 109 -15.37 -17.32 15.90
N ALA A 110 -15.28 -16.35 16.82
CA ALA A 110 -16.28 -15.31 17.00
C ALA A 110 -16.02 -14.08 16.11
N TYR A 111 -14.99 -14.09 15.26
CA TYR A 111 -14.72 -13.00 14.32
C TYR A 111 -15.85 -12.89 13.29
N GLU A 112 -16.55 -11.77 13.34
CA GLU A 112 -17.53 -11.40 12.32
C GLU A 112 -16.87 -10.50 11.27
N ALA A 113 -16.90 -10.95 10.02
CA ALA A 113 -16.41 -10.13 8.92
C ALA A 113 -17.23 -8.83 8.85
N PRO A 114 -16.61 -7.67 8.54
CA PRO A 114 -17.33 -6.42 8.39
C PRO A 114 -18.44 -6.55 7.34
N VAL A 115 -19.63 -6.04 7.65
CA VAL A 115 -20.75 -5.99 6.70
C VAL A 115 -20.34 -5.11 5.52
N ILE A 116 -20.44 -5.66 4.30
CA ILE A 116 -20.16 -4.92 3.07
C ILE A 116 -21.35 -4.00 2.77
N GLN A 117 -21.23 -2.72 3.10
CA GLN A 117 -22.29 -1.73 2.84
C GLN A 117 -22.01 -0.90 1.58
N ASN A 118 -20.74 -0.79 1.20
CA ASN A 118 -20.32 -0.01 0.05
C ASN A 118 -19.09 -0.64 -0.64
N GLN A 119 -18.67 -0.07 -1.76
CA GLN A 119 -17.54 -0.58 -2.53
C GLN A 119 -16.18 -0.42 -1.80
N ARG A 120 -16.05 0.51 -0.84
CA ARG A 120 -14.88 0.59 0.05
C ARG A 120 -14.82 -0.63 0.98
N ASP A 121 -15.94 -0.99 1.60
CA ASP A 121 -16.03 -2.20 2.42
C ASP A 121 -15.77 -3.45 1.58
N ALA A 122 -16.25 -3.48 0.33
CA ALA A 122 -15.99 -4.58 -0.60
C ALA A 122 -14.50 -4.67 -0.97
N GLN A 123 -13.82 -3.55 -1.23
CA GLN A 123 -12.38 -3.53 -1.49
C GLN A 123 -11.59 -4.03 -0.27
N ARG A 124 -11.96 -3.58 0.92
CA ARG A 124 -11.33 -4.04 2.17
C ARG A 124 -11.58 -5.54 2.40
N ALA A 125 -12.81 -5.99 2.27
CA ALA A 125 -13.18 -7.41 2.39
C ALA A 125 -12.47 -8.29 1.35
N SER A 126 -12.26 -7.77 0.13
CA SER A 126 -11.61 -8.51 -0.96
C SER A 126 -10.14 -8.86 -0.69
N VAL A 127 -9.49 -8.16 0.26
CA VAL A 127 -8.08 -8.36 0.62
C VAL A 127 -7.89 -8.99 2.00
N THR A 128 -8.96 -9.05 2.80
CA THR A 128 -8.98 -9.66 4.13
C THR A 128 -9.71 -11.00 4.10
N SER A 129 -9.00 -12.09 3.77
CA SER A 129 -9.50 -13.44 4.01
C SER A 129 -9.32 -13.79 5.49
N TYR A 130 -10.42 -14.11 6.16
CA TYR A 130 -10.40 -14.72 7.50
C TYR A 130 -10.35 -16.24 7.35
N TYR A 131 -9.53 -16.88 8.16
CA TYR A 131 -9.38 -18.33 8.26
C TYR A 131 -9.71 -18.78 9.68
N GLU A 132 -10.43 -19.89 9.80
CA GLU A 132 -10.80 -20.43 11.12
C GLU A 132 -9.67 -21.20 11.79
N THR A 133 -8.70 -21.71 11.01
CA THR A 133 -7.61 -22.55 11.51
C THR A 133 -6.27 -22.18 10.90
N LEU A 134 -5.18 -22.51 11.60
CA LEU A 134 -3.82 -22.37 11.08
C LEU A 134 -3.59 -23.18 9.81
N GLY A 135 -4.14 -24.39 9.74
CA GLY A 135 -4.00 -25.25 8.56
C GLY A 135 -4.63 -24.63 7.32
N ASP A 136 -5.82 -24.04 7.45
CA ASP A 136 -6.48 -23.35 6.33
C ASP A 136 -5.76 -22.06 5.95
N TRP A 137 -5.26 -21.32 6.93
CA TRP A 137 -4.45 -20.13 6.69
C TRP A 137 -3.16 -20.44 5.92
N LEU A 138 -2.49 -21.56 6.24
CA LEU A 138 -1.30 -22.02 5.51
C LEU A 138 -1.65 -22.44 4.06
N LYS A 139 -2.80 -23.08 3.84
CA LYS A 139 -3.25 -23.52 2.51
C LYS A 139 -3.79 -22.38 1.63
N GLY A 140 -4.45 -21.40 2.23
CA GLY A 140 -5.16 -20.34 1.51
C GLY A 140 -4.28 -19.21 0.97
N ARG A 141 -2.96 -19.26 1.19
CA ARG A 141 -2.05 -18.16 0.91
C ARG A 141 -0.96 -18.58 -0.08
N ASP A 142 -0.71 -17.71 -1.07
CA ASP A 142 0.65 -17.38 -1.48
C ASP A 142 1.30 -16.69 -0.27
N VAL A 143 1.79 -17.47 0.70
CA VAL A 143 2.35 -16.88 1.92
C VAL A 143 3.54 -16.03 1.47
N ASP A 144 3.42 -14.70 1.62
CA ASP A 144 4.50 -13.75 1.37
C ASP A 144 5.54 -13.86 2.49
N LEU A 145 6.23 -15.00 2.47
CA LEU A 145 7.20 -15.43 3.46
C LEU A 145 8.54 -14.71 3.26
N GLN A 146 8.61 -13.76 2.32
CA GLN A 146 9.87 -13.23 1.83
C GLN A 146 10.85 -14.37 1.49
N THR A 147 10.32 -15.47 0.98
CA THR A 147 11.06 -16.61 0.45
C THR A 147 11.23 -16.43 -1.04
N ASN A 148 12.34 -16.92 -1.59
CA ASN A 148 12.43 -17.10 -3.05
C ASN A 148 11.64 -18.34 -3.54
N ILE A 149 11.00 -19.06 -2.61
CA ILE A 149 10.19 -20.26 -2.86
C ILE A 149 8.71 -19.87 -2.91
N THR A 150 8.02 -20.32 -3.96
CA THR A 150 6.56 -20.43 -4.00
C THR A 150 6.17 -21.79 -3.42
N ILE A 151 5.59 -21.78 -2.22
CA ILE A 151 5.14 -23.02 -1.56
C ILE A 151 3.93 -23.57 -2.29
N THR A 152 3.96 -24.87 -2.58
CA THR A 152 2.88 -25.60 -3.25
C THR A 152 2.16 -26.57 -2.32
N GLU A 153 2.84 -27.04 -1.27
CA GLU A 153 2.32 -28.06 -0.37
C GLU A 153 2.84 -27.90 1.06
N PHE A 154 2.01 -28.28 2.03
CA PHE A 154 2.39 -28.44 3.43
C PHE A 154 2.08 -29.87 3.88
N GLU A 155 3.10 -30.58 4.36
CA GLU A 155 2.98 -31.88 4.99
C GLU A 155 3.21 -31.73 6.50
N VAL A 156 2.39 -32.39 7.32
CA VAL A 156 2.61 -32.47 8.76
C VAL A 156 3.65 -33.56 9.04
N LEU A 157 4.78 -33.19 9.65
CA LEU A 157 5.85 -34.12 10.00
C LEU A 157 5.79 -34.63 11.43
N ASP A 158 5.36 -33.77 12.36
CA ASP A 158 5.37 -34.04 13.80
C ASP A 158 4.27 -33.22 14.47
N GLU A 159 3.54 -33.81 15.40
CA GLU A 159 2.51 -33.14 16.20
C GLU A 159 2.64 -33.59 17.65
N ASP A 160 2.56 -32.62 18.57
CA ASP A 160 2.64 -32.88 20.01
C ASP A 160 1.64 -32.01 20.77
N GLU A 161 0.98 -32.60 21.75
CA GLU A 161 0.06 -31.89 22.63
C GLU A 161 0.71 -31.65 23.98
N SER A 162 0.70 -30.39 24.41
CA SER A 162 1.29 -29.97 25.67
C SER A 162 0.35 -29.07 26.45
N LYS A 163 0.29 -29.26 27.77
CA LYS A 163 -0.38 -28.29 28.64
C LYS A 163 0.48 -27.04 28.75
N VAL A 164 -0.12 -25.87 28.54
CA VAL A 164 0.52 -24.57 28.78
C VAL A 164 -0.26 -23.86 29.88
N LYS A 165 0.46 -23.28 30.85
CA LYS A 165 -0.17 -22.63 32.00
C LYS A 165 -1.04 -21.46 31.54
N GLY A 166 -2.29 -21.44 31.98
CA GLY A 166 -3.25 -20.37 31.66
C GLY A 166 -3.96 -20.50 30.31
N THR A 167 -3.76 -21.61 29.59
CA THR A 167 -4.47 -21.96 28.36
C THR A 167 -5.28 -23.24 28.57
N LEU A 168 -6.26 -23.51 27.70
CA LEU A 168 -7.00 -24.78 27.68
C LEU A 168 -6.17 -25.93 27.09
N GLY A 169 -5.16 -25.60 26.29
CA GLY A 169 -4.25 -26.55 25.66
C GLY A 169 -3.16 -25.84 24.87
N GLY A 170 -2.20 -26.62 24.38
CA GLY A 170 -1.17 -26.15 23.46
C GLY A 170 -0.80 -27.25 22.48
N HIS A 171 -0.82 -26.94 21.19
CA HIS A 171 -0.54 -27.90 20.13
C HIS A 171 0.70 -27.45 19.36
N GLU A 172 1.77 -28.22 19.44
CA GLU A 172 2.96 -28.03 18.62
C GLU A 172 2.79 -28.83 17.33
N VAL A 173 3.06 -28.20 16.19
CA VAL A 173 3.03 -28.84 14.87
C VAL A 173 4.26 -28.43 14.09
N LEU A 174 4.96 -29.41 13.51
CA LEU A 174 6.01 -29.19 12.53
C LEU A 174 5.47 -29.54 11.15
N TYR A 175 5.48 -28.56 10.26
CA TYR A 175 5.17 -28.73 8.86
C TYR A 175 6.45 -28.73 8.01
N LEU A 176 6.48 -29.59 7.00
CA LEU A 176 7.37 -29.45 5.85
C LEU A 176 6.62 -28.72 4.76
N ALA A 177 7.10 -27.54 4.39
CA ALA A 177 6.67 -26.85 3.20
C ALA A 177 7.57 -27.23 2.02
N THR A 178 6.95 -27.66 0.93
CA THR A 178 7.60 -27.96 -0.34
C THR A 178 7.17 -26.94 -1.37
N GLY A 179 8.11 -26.46 -2.19
CA GLY A 179 7.79 -25.48 -3.23
C GLY A 179 8.83 -25.37 -4.33
N GLU A 180 8.61 -24.42 -5.24
CA GLU A 180 9.49 -24.11 -6.37
C GLU A 180 10.20 -22.76 -6.17
N TYR A 181 11.49 -22.67 -6.50
CA TYR A 181 12.21 -21.41 -6.60
C TYR A 181 12.93 -21.28 -7.95
N ARG A 182 13.23 -20.04 -8.36
CA ARG A 182 14.06 -19.77 -9.54
C ARG A 182 15.52 -19.60 -9.15
N GLY A 183 16.39 -20.42 -9.71
CA GLY A 183 17.84 -20.32 -9.55
C GLY A 183 18.42 -19.10 -10.27
N ALA A 184 19.73 -18.88 -10.10
CA ALA A 184 20.42 -17.70 -10.62
C ALA A 184 20.39 -17.58 -12.16
N ARG A 185 20.14 -18.69 -12.89
CA ARG A 185 19.99 -18.71 -14.35
C ARG A 185 18.53 -18.85 -14.78
N GLY A 186 17.58 -18.66 -13.86
CA GLY A 186 16.15 -18.71 -14.10
C GLY A 186 15.53 -20.12 -14.16
N GLU A 187 16.33 -21.15 -13.92
CA GLU A 187 15.90 -22.54 -13.83
C GLU A 187 14.96 -22.77 -12.65
N LYS A 188 13.96 -23.64 -12.82
CA LYS A 188 13.06 -24.04 -11.74
C LYS A 188 13.70 -25.15 -10.92
N ASN A 189 13.84 -24.93 -9.63
CA ASN A 189 14.33 -25.91 -8.66
C ASN A 189 13.26 -26.16 -7.60
N SER A 190 13.27 -27.35 -7.00
CA SER A 190 12.48 -27.63 -5.80
C SER A 190 13.26 -27.18 -4.56
N GLY A 191 12.55 -26.69 -3.56
CA GLY A 191 13.12 -26.29 -2.28
C GLY A 191 12.18 -26.64 -1.14
N ASN A 192 12.78 -26.93 0.01
CA ASN A 192 12.06 -27.31 1.22
C ASN A 192 12.29 -26.30 2.35
N LEU A 193 11.27 -26.06 3.16
CA LEU A 193 11.36 -25.19 4.34
C LEU A 193 10.55 -25.80 5.49
N HIS A 194 11.07 -25.74 6.70
CA HIS A 194 10.27 -26.12 7.87
C HIS A 194 9.45 -24.94 8.35
N PHE A 195 8.19 -25.22 8.69
CA PHE A 195 7.33 -24.34 9.45
C PHE A 195 7.03 -24.97 10.78
N TRP A 196 7.51 -24.36 11.85
CA TRP A 196 7.20 -24.80 13.19
C TRP A 196 6.15 -23.90 13.79
N ALA A 197 5.05 -24.47 14.23
CA ALA A 197 3.98 -23.75 14.89
C ALA A 197 3.80 -24.25 16.32
N LYS A 198 3.55 -23.33 17.24
CA LYS A 198 2.91 -23.66 18.52
C LYS A 198 1.64 -22.85 18.67
N ARG A 199 0.54 -23.57 18.79
CA ARG A 199 -0.81 -23.07 18.99
C ARG A 199 -1.13 -23.08 20.48
N PHE A 200 -1.78 -22.04 20.96
CA PHE A 200 -2.16 -21.82 22.35
C PHE A 200 -3.67 -21.56 22.40
N VAL A 201 -4.42 -22.53 22.93
CA VAL A 201 -5.88 -22.46 22.98
C VAL A 201 -6.29 -21.60 24.18
N LEU A 202 -6.64 -20.34 23.96
CA LEU A 202 -7.00 -19.41 25.03
C LEU A 202 -8.42 -19.64 25.56
N THR A 203 -9.33 -19.92 24.64
CA THR A 203 -10.74 -20.29 24.90
C THR A 203 -11.19 -21.29 23.85
N GLU A 204 -12.40 -21.85 23.98
CA GLU A 204 -12.96 -22.79 22.98
C GLU A 204 -13.05 -22.20 21.57
N ASN A 205 -13.13 -20.86 21.48
CA ASN A 205 -13.29 -20.13 20.23
C ASN A 205 -12.05 -19.33 19.82
N LYS A 206 -11.01 -19.26 20.66
CA LYS A 206 -9.85 -18.37 20.43
C LYS A 206 -8.54 -19.10 20.61
N GLU A 207 -7.72 -19.08 19.57
CA GLU A 207 -6.38 -19.65 19.54
C GLU A 207 -5.35 -18.60 19.10
N ILE A 208 -4.18 -18.61 19.75
CA ILE A 208 -3.00 -17.85 19.30
C ILE A 208 -1.99 -18.82 18.73
N ALA A 209 -1.45 -18.56 17.55
CA ALA A 209 -0.38 -19.37 16.98
C ALA A 209 0.90 -18.55 16.84
N VAL A 210 2.01 -19.15 17.26
CA VAL A 210 3.36 -18.65 17.01
C VAL A 210 3.97 -19.54 15.94
N LEU A 211 4.20 -18.99 14.76
CA LEU A 211 4.70 -19.71 13.59
C LEU A 211 6.12 -19.23 13.27
N PHE A 212 7.05 -20.15 13.01
CA PHE A 212 8.42 -19.84 12.60
C PHE A 212 8.74 -20.50 11.26
N SER A 213 9.38 -19.75 10.35
CA SER A 213 10.10 -20.34 9.22
C SER A 213 11.52 -20.72 9.65
N ALA A 214 11.94 -21.94 9.31
CA ALA A 214 13.21 -22.51 9.73
C ALA A 214 13.83 -23.43 8.65
N PRO A 215 15.14 -23.70 8.71
CA PRO A 215 15.79 -24.58 7.73
C PRO A 215 15.20 -26.00 7.75
N ALA A 216 15.08 -26.61 6.58
CA ALA A 216 14.71 -28.01 6.40
C ALA A 216 15.89 -28.95 6.68
N ASP A 217 17.13 -28.47 6.60
CA ASP A 217 18.31 -29.27 6.92
C ASP A 217 18.26 -29.81 8.36
N LYS A 218 18.43 -31.13 8.50
CA LYS A 218 18.25 -31.84 9.78
C LYS A 218 19.23 -31.36 10.87
N ARG A 219 20.48 -31.06 10.52
CA ARG A 219 21.50 -30.64 11.48
C ARG A 219 21.16 -29.26 12.02
N ASP A 220 20.79 -28.35 11.14
CA ASP A 220 20.48 -26.99 11.51
C ASP A 220 19.12 -26.91 12.23
N TRP A 221 18.10 -27.65 11.76
CA TRP A 221 16.79 -27.74 12.40
C TRP A 221 16.86 -28.06 13.90
N SER A 222 17.70 -29.03 14.30
CA SER A 222 17.83 -29.39 15.72
C SER A 222 18.21 -28.21 16.63
N LYS A 223 19.10 -27.33 16.14
CA LYS A 223 19.53 -26.11 16.84
C LYS A 223 18.43 -25.06 16.85
N TRP A 224 17.72 -24.91 15.73
CA TRP A 224 16.61 -23.98 15.58
C TRP A 224 15.43 -24.35 16.47
N ARG A 225 14.98 -25.61 16.43
CA ARG A 225 13.88 -26.14 17.24
C ARG A 225 14.07 -25.84 18.73
N SER A 226 15.27 -26.06 19.26
CA SER A 226 15.56 -25.81 20.69
C SER A 226 15.38 -24.34 21.07
N GLN A 227 15.84 -23.40 20.23
CA GLN A 227 15.74 -21.97 20.55
C GLN A 227 14.32 -21.44 20.33
N ILE A 228 13.65 -21.87 19.27
CA ILE A 228 12.27 -21.52 18.98
C ILE A 228 11.34 -22.00 20.12
N ARG A 229 11.51 -23.25 20.58
CA ARG A 229 10.77 -23.77 21.74
C ARG A 229 10.99 -22.97 23.01
N LYS A 230 12.20 -22.43 23.25
CA LYS A 230 12.47 -21.55 24.40
C LYS A 230 11.68 -20.25 24.30
N ILE A 231 11.56 -19.68 23.10
CA ILE A 231 10.76 -18.48 22.86
C ILE A 231 9.28 -18.80 23.12
N ALA A 232 8.73 -19.79 22.43
CA ALA A 232 7.33 -20.18 22.56
C ALA A 232 6.96 -20.64 23.98
N GLY A 233 7.89 -21.27 24.71
CA GLY A 233 7.70 -21.67 26.11
C GLY A 233 7.58 -20.51 27.10
N THR A 234 7.82 -19.27 26.67
CA THR A 234 7.63 -18.06 27.50
C THR A 234 6.22 -17.50 27.39
N PHE A 235 5.36 -18.08 26.55
CA PHE A 235 3.97 -17.69 26.41
C PHE A 235 3.26 -17.75 27.76
N SER A 236 2.52 -16.70 28.09
CA SER A 236 1.64 -16.67 29.26
C SER A 236 0.42 -15.79 28.98
N ARG A 237 -0.71 -16.17 29.58
CA ARG A 237 -1.90 -15.32 29.59
C ARG A 237 -1.66 -14.08 30.44
N VAL A 238 -2.18 -12.96 29.98
CA VAL A 238 -2.22 -11.70 30.72
C VAL A 238 -3.70 -11.38 30.92
N ASP A 239 -4.05 -10.93 32.13
CA ASP A 239 -5.41 -10.48 32.38
C ASP A 239 -5.66 -9.21 31.56
N LEU A 240 -6.77 -9.19 30.83
CA LEU A 240 -7.21 -7.97 30.16
C LEU A 240 -7.66 -7.01 31.26
N GLU A 241 -6.83 -6.03 31.59
CA GLU A 241 -7.29 -4.90 32.38
C GLU A 241 -8.34 -4.15 31.53
N ASP A 242 -9.43 -3.69 32.16
CA ASP A 242 -10.39 -2.82 31.50
C ASP A 242 -9.63 -1.58 31.00
N LEU A 243 -9.38 -1.52 29.70
CA LEU A 243 -8.77 -0.35 29.07
C LEU A 243 -9.66 0.85 29.37
N ASP A 244 -9.18 1.70 30.27
CA ASP A 244 -9.79 3.01 30.53
C ASP A 244 -9.55 3.89 29.30
N THR A 245 -10.41 3.75 28.30
CA THR A 245 -10.40 4.54 27.05
C THR A 245 -10.80 6.02 27.27
N SER A 246 -10.80 6.50 28.52
CA SER A 246 -11.32 7.81 28.92
C SER A 246 -10.35 8.98 28.73
N SER A 247 -9.07 8.77 28.42
CA SER A 247 -8.09 9.86 28.41
C SER A 247 -7.85 10.56 27.07
N VAL A 248 -8.85 10.63 26.18
CA VAL A 248 -8.90 11.63 25.09
C VAL A 248 -10.34 12.11 24.93
N SER A 249 -10.63 13.32 25.42
CA SER A 249 -11.95 13.94 25.32
C SER A 249 -12.29 14.29 23.86
N GLY A 250 -13.24 13.57 23.25
CA GLY A 250 -13.82 13.91 21.94
C GLY A 250 -14.69 12.80 21.35
N SER A 251 -15.90 13.13 20.89
CA SER A 251 -16.86 12.17 20.31
C SER A 251 -16.78 12.05 18.77
N GLY A 252 -15.98 12.91 18.11
CA GLY A 252 -15.86 12.96 16.65
C GLY A 252 -15.08 11.80 16.03
N VAL A 253 -15.24 11.58 14.72
CA VAL A 253 -14.62 10.46 13.98
C VAL A 253 -13.09 10.44 14.11
N ARG A 254 -12.44 11.61 14.07
CA ARG A 254 -10.98 11.71 14.28
C ARG A 254 -10.55 11.25 15.68
N ALA A 255 -11.30 11.60 16.73
CA ALA A 255 -10.99 11.15 18.09
C ALA A 255 -11.13 9.62 18.22
N LYS A 256 -12.16 9.03 17.60
CA LYS A 256 -12.31 7.56 17.54
C LYS A 256 -11.14 6.91 16.81
N LYS A 257 -10.74 7.43 15.65
CA LYS A 257 -9.57 6.93 14.90
C LYS A 257 -8.28 7.08 15.71
N HIS A 258 -8.10 8.21 16.40
CA HIS A 258 -6.93 8.43 17.26
C HIS A 258 -6.81 7.34 18.33
N ARG A 259 -7.89 7.06 19.07
CA ARG A 259 -7.90 6.01 20.10
C ARG A 259 -7.58 4.64 19.51
N ALA A 260 -8.23 4.28 18.40
CA ALA A 260 -7.96 3.01 17.72
C ALA A 260 -6.49 2.88 17.25
N LEU A 261 -5.86 3.98 16.84
CA LEU A 261 -4.45 3.99 16.45
C LEU A 261 -3.50 3.95 17.64
N LEU A 262 -3.85 4.57 18.78
CA LEU A 262 -3.08 4.42 20.03
C LEU A 262 -3.09 2.97 20.48
N GLU A 263 -4.27 2.34 20.56
CA GLU A 263 -4.40 0.90 20.88
C GLU A 263 -3.57 0.04 19.90
N MET A 264 -3.63 0.37 18.60
CA MET A 264 -2.85 -0.32 17.58
C MET A 264 -1.34 -0.16 17.82
N VAL A 265 -0.86 1.05 18.09
CA VAL A 265 0.57 1.32 18.27
C VAL A 265 1.09 0.73 19.58
N ASP A 266 0.31 0.79 20.67
CA ASP A 266 0.63 0.16 21.95
C ASP A 266 0.84 -1.35 21.81
N ALA A 267 0.04 -2.00 20.94
CA ALA A 267 0.17 -3.42 20.62
C ALA A 267 1.30 -3.74 19.62
N ASN A 268 2.04 -2.74 19.10
CA ASN A 268 3.03 -2.89 18.04
C ASN A 268 4.39 -2.31 18.46
N PRO A 269 5.23 -3.08 19.19
CA PRO A 269 6.48 -2.59 19.77
C PRO A 269 7.42 -1.95 18.74
N GLY A 270 7.97 -0.79 19.11
CA GLY A 270 8.91 -0.04 18.27
C GLY A 270 8.25 0.87 17.24
N TRP A 271 6.91 0.94 17.21
CA TRP A 271 6.17 1.93 16.45
C TRP A 271 5.63 3.01 17.39
N GLU A 272 5.50 4.24 16.91
CA GLU A 272 4.96 5.39 17.64
C GLU A 272 3.96 6.16 16.79
N LEU A 273 3.00 6.82 17.46
CA LEU A 273 2.00 7.68 16.82
C LEU A 273 2.36 9.16 17.00
N HIS A 274 2.42 9.89 15.88
CA HIS A 274 2.68 11.32 15.82
C HIS A 274 1.54 12.03 15.07
N PRO A 275 0.46 12.43 15.77
CA PRO A 275 -0.67 13.10 15.15
C PRO A 275 -0.32 14.53 14.72
N THR A 276 -0.96 14.99 13.64
CA THR A 276 -0.95 16.38 13.17
C THR A 276 -2.41 16.90 13.08
N PRO A 277 -2.69 18.14 12.63
CA PRO A 277 -4.08 18.58 12.44
C PRO A 277 -4.91 17.72 11.48
N ASN A 278 -4.28 17.15 10.44
CA ASN A 278 -4.94 16.47 9.33
C ASN A 278 -4.49 15.03 9.07
N TYR A 279 -3.44 14.55 9.77
CA TYR A 279 -2.87 13.22 9.57
C TYR A 279 -2.60 12.51 10.91
N PHE A 280 -2.49 11.19 10.83
CA PHE A 280 -1.90 10.33 11.85
C PHE A 280 -0.64 9.72 11.26
N VAL A 281 0.53 10.17 11.71
CA VAL A 281 1.81 9.61 11.26
C VAL A 281 2.22 8.50 12.21
N ILE A 282 2.42 7.29 11.71
CA ILE A 282 2.87 6.13 12.48
C ILE A 282 4.27 5.78 12.01
N SER A 283 5.25 5.67 12.90
CA SER A 283 6.64 5.41 12.49
C SER A 283 7.39 4.50 13.44
N ASN A 284 8.33 3.73 12.90
CA ASN A 284 9.34 3.03 13.67
C ASN A 284 10.73 3.69 13.58
N SER A 285 10.81 4.90 13.01
CA SER A 285 12.06 5.65 12.88
C SER A 285 12.33 6.52 14.10
N ASP A 286 13.60 6.58 14.51
CA ASP A 286 14.07 7.47 15.58
C ASP A 286 14.58 8.83 15.04
N ASP A 287 14.58 9.04 13.72
CA ASP A 287 14.95 10.31 13.09
C ASP A 287 13.86 11.38 13.29
N SER A 288 13.92 12.04 14.46
CA SER A 288 12.99 13.09 14.84
C SER A 288 12.95 14.29 13.89
N GLU A 289 14.06 14.62 13.21
CA GLU A 289 14.10 15.73 12.25
C GLU A 289 13.43 15.33 10.93
N PHE A 290 13.67 14.11 10.45
CA PHE A 290 12.93 13.58 9.30
C PHE A 290 11.42 13.49 9.56
N LEU A 291 11.01 12.99 10.73
CA LEU A 291 9.59 12.92 11.10
C LEU A 291 8.95 14.29 11.21
N LYS A 292 9.67 15.28 11.75
CA LYS A 292 9.22 16.68 11.80
C LYS A 292 9.07 17.27 10.40
N GLU A 293 9.97 16.94 9.48
CA GLU A 293 9.89 17.39 8.08
C GLU A 293 8.71 16.73 7.34
N ILE A 294 8.51 15.41 7.46
CA ILE A 294 7.35 14.68 6.90
C ILE A 294 6.05 15.34 7.36
N LYS A 295 5.87 15.51 8.68
CA LYS A 295 4.66 16.13 9.25
C LYS A 295 4.41 17.52 8.71
N GLY A 296 5.45 18.36 8.66
CA GLY A 296 5.34 19.72 8.12
C GLY A 296 5.00 19.75 6.64
N ARG A 297 5.57 18.85 5.84
CA ARG A 297 5.32 18.75 4.40
C ARG A 297 3.93 18.24 4.07
N LEU A 298 3.43 17.24 4.80
CA LEU A 298 2.07 16.72 4.65
C LEU A 298 1.03 17.81 4.86
N GLU A 299 1.17 18.59 5.93
CA GLU A 299 0.26 19.71 6.20
C GLU A 299 0.38 20.79 5.13
N ALA A 300 1.59 21.17 4.74
CA ALA A 300 1.81 22.23 3.75
C ALA A 300 1.34 21.84 2.34
N ILE A 301 1.50 20.59 1.91
CA ILE A 301 1.08 20.17 0.56
C ILE A 301 -0.44 20.05 0.49
N ARG A 302 -1.08 19.66 1.60
CA ARG A 302 -2.55 19.64 1.71
C ARG A 302 -3.18 21.00 1.45
N GLU A 303 -2.55 22.08 1.88
CA GLU A 303 -3.02 23.45 1.56
C GLU A 303 -3.07 23.71 0.05
N GLN A 304 -2.21 23.09 -0.75
CA GLN A 304 -2.26 23.19 -2.21
C GLN A 304 -3.38 22.33 -2.80
N TYR A 305 -3.64 21.16 -2.22
CA TYR A 305 -4.79 20.34 -2.63
C TYR A 305 -6.12 21.06 -2.33
N GLU A 306 -6.28 21.62 -1.14
CA GLU A 306 -7.52 22.27 -0.72
C GLU A 306 -7.86 23.55 -1.52
N GLN A 307 -6.86 24.19 -2.17
CA GLN A 307 -7.11 25.31 -3.09
C GLN A 307 -7.84 24.87 -4.36
N GLU A 308 -7.50 23.69 -4.89
CA GLU A 308 -8.08 23.18 -6.13
C GLU A 308 -9.28 22.27 -5.90
N PHE A 309 -9.32 21.61 -4.75
CA PHE A 309 -10.37 20.70 -4.32
C PHE A 309 -11.01 21.23 -3.03
N PRO A 310 -11.74 22.35 -3.12
CA PRO A 310 -12.36 22.98 -1.96
C PRO A 310 -13.55 22.16 -1.42
N GLU A 311 -13.95 22.47 -0.19
CA GLU A 311 -14.95 21.69 0.54
C GLU A 311 -16.34 21.68 -0.11
N ASP A 312 -16.75 22.78 -0.72
CA ASP A 312 -18.00 22.88 -1.46
C ASP A 312 -18.07 21.87 -2.62
N LEU A 313 -16.95 21.65 -3.31
CA LEU A 313 -16.84 20.65 -4.37
C LEU A 313 -16.90 19.21 -3.81
N ALA A 314 -16.31 18.94 -2.64
CA ALA A 314 -16.44 17.65 -1.96
C ALA A 314 -17.90 17.35 -1.56
N LEU A 315 -18.61 18.38 -1.06
CA LEU A 315 -20.03 18.27 -0.70
C LEU A 315 -20.90 18.01 -1.94
N ALA A 316 -20.61 18.68 -3.06
CA ALA A 316 -21.29 18.44 -4.33
C ALA A 316 -21.07 16.99 -4.82
N ALA A 317 -19.85 16.46 -4.72
CA ALA A 317 -19.53 15.08 -5.05
C ALA A 317 -20.34 14.06 -4.23
N LEU A 318 -20.43 14.28 -2.91
CA LEU A 318 -21.21 13.44 -2.00
C LEU A 318 -22.71 13.47 -2.34
N GLN A 319 -23.26 14.65 -2.59
CA GLN A 319 -24.67 14.82 -2.96
C GLN A 319 -25.00 14.14 -4.29
N ALA A 320 -24.14 14.29 -5.30
CA ALA A 320 -24.30 13.65 -6.60
C ALA A 320 -24.26 12.12 -6.48
N GLN A 321 -23.36 11.59 -5.64
CA GLN A 321 -23.31 10.15 -5.35
C GLN A 321 -24.60 9.63 -4.71
N ALA A 322 -25.08 10.30 -3.66
CA ALA A 322 -26.34 9.93 -3.01
C ALA A 322 -27.52 9.94 -4.00
N LYS A 323 -27.57 10.94 -4.89
CA LYS A 323 -28.58 11.03 -5.95
C LYS A 323 -28.49 9.85 -6.93
N ARG A 324 -27.29 9.46 -7.36
CA ARG A 324 -27.08 8.29 -8.24
C ARG A 324 -27.53 6.99 -7.57
N GLN A 325 -27.15 6.77 -6.32
CA GLN A 325 -27.54 5.57 -5.57
C GLN A 325 -29.07 5.48 -5.40
N ARG A 326 -29.74 6.60 -5.13
CA ARG A 326 -31.21 6.65 -5.05
C ARG A 326 -31.86 6.32 -6.40
N LYS A 327 -31.33 6.86 -7.51
CA LYS A 327 -31.84 6.56 -8.86
C LYS A 327 -31.68 5.08 -9.21
N ALA A 328 -30.52 4.49 -8.92
CA ALA A 328 -30.29 3.05 -9.16
C ALA A 328 -31.28 2.20 -8.38
N ARG A 329 -31.46 2.46 -7.08
CA ARG A 329 -32.45 1.77 -6.23
C ARG A 329 -33.89 1.89 -6.73
N ASN A 330 -34.28 3.04 -7.25
CA ASN A 330 -35.63 3.23 -7.77
C ASN A 330 -35.85 2.49 -9.10
N LYS A 331 -34.81 2.41 -9.95
CA LYS A 331 -34.87 1.64 -11.20
C LYS A 331 -35.05 0.15 -10.92
N ASP A 332 -34.34 -0.40 -9.93
CA ASP A 332 -34.48 -1.80 -9.53
C ASP A 332 -35.87 -2.13 -8.96
N LYS A 333 -36.62 -1.14 -8.46
CA LYS A 333 -37.99 -1.31 -7.96
C LYS A 333 -39.05 -1.30 -9.06
N ASP A 334 -38.81 -0.66 -10.20
CA ASP A 334 -39.75 -0.64 -11.33
C ASP A 334 -39.63 -1.90 -12.21
N ASP A 335 -38.49 -2.60 -12.15
CA ASP A 335 -38.19 -3.78 -12.99
C ASP A 335 -38.49 -5.14 -12.30
N GLY A 336 -39.13 -5.18 -11.11
CA GLY A 336 -39.45 -6.43 -10.40
C GLY A 336 -40.63 -6.36 -9.42
N ASP A 337 -41.67 -7.15 -9.67
CA ASP A 337 -42.79 -7.45 -8.75
C ASP A 337 -42.30 -8.33 -7.57
N GLU A 338 -41.76 -7.71 -6.52
CA GLU A 338 -41.74 -8.32 -5.17
C GLU A 338 -42.01 -7.24 -4.10
N PRO A 339 -42.87 -7.53 -3.09
CA PRO A 339 -43.26 -6.53 -2.11
C PRO A 339 -42.08 -6.12 -1.25
N ALA A 340 -41.92 -4.80 -1.11
CA ALA A 340 -40.89 -4.18 -0.29
C ALA A 340 -40.92 -4.75 1.15
N SER A 341 -39.79 -5.29 1.59
CA SER A 341 -39.52 -5.45 3.03
C SER A 341 -39.62 -4.08 3.71
N PRO A 342 -40.15 -4.02 4.94
CA PRO A 342 -40.55 -2.76 5.56
C PRO A 342 -39.35 -1.82 5.67
N GLU A 343 -39.64 -0.57 5.38
CA GLU A 343 -38.76 0.59 5.47
C GLU A 343 -37.93 0.56 6.75
N VAL A 344 -36.70 0.06 6.65
CA VAL A 344 -35.63 0.68 7.41
C VAL A 344 -35.43 2.02 6.71
N GLU A 345 -36.17 3.02 7.16
CA GLU A 345 -35.63 4.38 7.24
C GLU A 345 -34.22 4.20 7.78
N THR A 346 -33.24 4.10 6.88
CA THR A 346 -31.86 4.35 7.22
C THR A 346 -31.89 5.81 7.56
N THR A 347 -32.21 6.08 8.84
CA THR A 347 -31.83 7.27 9.57
C THR A 347 -30.52 7.69 8.96
N ALA A 348 -30.48 8.90 8.41
CA ALA A 348 -29.26 9.54 7.96
C ALA A 348 -28.34 9.62 9.19
N VAL A 349 -27.70 8.50 9.52
CA VAL A 349 -26.67 8.40 10.54
C VAL A 349 -25.57 9.23 9.96
N ALA A 350 -25.30 10.37 10.61
CA ALA A 350 -24.28 11.33 10.28
C ALA A 350 -22.96 10.61 9.93
N SER A 351 -22.76 10.32 8.64
CA SER A 351 -21.47 9.93 8.12
C SER A 351 -20.61 11.20 8.18
N ALA A 352 -19.42 11.10 8.76
CA ALA A 352 -18.48 12.20 8.77
C ALA A 352 -18.29 12.73 7.35
N SER A 353 -18.15 14.06 7.22
CA SER A 353 -17.97 14.66 5.90
C SER A 353 -16.69 14.11 5.22
N PRO A 354 -16.60 14.12 3.88
CA PRO A 354 -15.36 13.79 3.16
C PRO A 354 -14.12 14.48 3.75
N ARG A 355 -14.28 15.73 4.19
CA ARG A 355 -13.22 16.50 4.84
C ARG A 355 -12.86 15.95 6.21
N GLU A 356 -13.83 15.63 7.06
CA GLU A 356 -13.57 15.02 8.37
C GLU A 356 -12.89 13.64 8.25
N LEU A 357 -13.28 12.86 7.25
CA LEU A 357 -12.66 11.57 6.95
C LEU A 357 -11.23 11.75 6.43
N SER A 358 -10.99 12.70 5.52
CA SER A 358 -9.63 12.97 5.01
C SER A 358 -8.70 13.48 6.10
N ARG A 359 -9.23 14.08 7.17
CA ARG A 359 -8.47 14.43 8.38
C ARG A 359 -8.11 13.22 9.24
N CYS A 360 -8.57 12.02 8.92
CA CYS A 360 -8.22 10.77 9.60
C CYS A 360 -7.17 9.95 8.85
N SER A 361 -6.57 10.53 7.81
CA SER A 361 -5.55 9.93 6.95
C SER A 361 -4.37 9.39 7.74
N VAL A 362 -3.96 8.17 7.43
CA VAL A 362 -2.84 7.47 8.09
C VAL A 362 -1.63 7.47 7.16
N VAL A 363 -0.48 7.90 7.68
CA VAL A 363 0.80 7.87 6.97
C VAL A 363 1.77 7.04 7.79
N ARG A 364 2.27 5.96 7.23
CA ARG A 364 3.30 5.11 7.82
C ARG A 364 4.67 5.48 7.29
N VAL A 365 5.59 5.76 8.20
CA VAL A 365 6.97 6.10 7.88
C VAL A 365 7.87 4.98 8.39
N CYS A 366 8.38 4.17 7.48
CA CYS A 366 9.36 3.14 7.76
C CYS A 366 10.75 3.75 7.94
N ASP A 367 11.50 3.24 8.91
CA ASP A 367 12.85 3.72 9.25
C ASP A 367 13.86 3.56 8.09
N SER A 368 13.71 2.50 7.31
CA SER A 368 14.62 2.17 6.22
C SER A 368 13.89 1.64 5.01
N ARG A 369 14.61 1.57 3.88
CA ARG A 369 14.14 0.89 2.67
C ARG A 369 13.81 -0.57 2.96
N GLU A 370 14.64 -1.23 3.75
CA GLU A 370 14.47 -2.64 4.12
C GLU A 370 13.19 -2.82 4.93
N ASP A 371 12.94 -1.94 5.89
CA ASP A 371 11.71 -1.97 6.69
C ASP A 371 10.47 -1.66 5.84
N TYR A 372 10.58 -0.73 4.88
CA TYR A 372 9.53 -0.47 3.90
C TYR A 372 9.20 -1.70 3.05
N MET A 373 10.22 -2.37 2.52
CA MET A 373 10.06 -3.63 1.78
C MET A 373 9.47 -4.72 2.67
N ARG A 374 9.86 -4.75 3.94
CA ARG A 374 9.35 -5.70 4.94
C ARG A 374 7.94 -5.40 5.41
N TYR A 375 7.47 -4.18 5.19
CA TYR A 375 6.08 -3.78 5.32
C TYR A 375 5.29 -3.95 4.01
N GLY A 376 5.87 -4.56 2.97
CA GLY A 376 5.15 -4.84 1.72
C GLY A 376 5.28 -3.74 0.67
N GLY A 377 6.18 -2.79 0.89
CA GLY A 377 6.59 -1.79 -0.09
C GLY A 377 7.10 -2.41 -1.40
N PRO A 378 6.68 -1.91 -2.57
CA PRO A 378 7.22 -2.36 -3.85
C PRO A 378 8.69 -1.93 -4.07
N ALA A 379 9.54 -2.85 -4.53
CA ALA A 379 11.00 -2.70 -4.65
C ALA A 379 11.52 -1.50 -5.49
N GLY A 380 10.66 -0.95 -6.35
CA GLY A 380 10.96 0.16 -7.26
C GLY A 380 10.20 1.45 -6.93
N SER A 381 9.80 1.64 -5.67
CA SER A 381 9.08 2.83 -5.21
C SER A 381 9.66 3.30 -3.87
N ALA A 382 9.59 4.60 -3.61
CA ALA A 382 9.95 5.18 -2.31
C ALA A 382 8.76 5.22 -1.33
N GLY A 383 7.55 4.91 -1.82
CA GLY A 383 6.31 4.89 -1.08
C GLY A 383 5.16 4.40 -1.96
N TYR A 384 4.02 4.12 -1.33
CA TYR A 384 2.77 3.77 -2.00
C TYR A 384 1.58 4.22 -1.15
N TRP A 385 0.46 4.52 -1.79
CA TRP A 385 -0.83 4.61 -1.14
C TRP A 385 -1.74 3.45 -1.53
N TRP A 386 -2.47 2.91 -0.55
CA TRP A 386 -3.39 1.81 -0.79
C TRP A 386 -4.79 2.07 -0.23
N SER A 387 -5.78 2.07 -1.12
CA SER A 387 -7.18 2.34 -0.76
C SER A 387 -7.79 1.30 0.19
N ALA A 388 -7.33 0.04 0.15
CA ALA A 388 -7.96 -1.02 0.93
C ALA A 388 -7.64 -0.93 2.43
N THR A 389 -6.45 -0.47 2.78
CA THR A 389 -6.03 -0.19 4.17
C THR A 389 -6.07 1.30 4.51
N GLU A 390 -6.37 2.16 3.53
CA GLU A 390 -6.44 3.61 3.63
C GLU A 390 -5.15 4.26 4.17
N GLU A 391 -4.01 3.63 3.89
CA GLU A 391 -2.70 4.01 4.40
C GLU A 391 -1.75 4.39 3.26
N LEU A 392 -0.99 5.48 3.49
CA LEU A 392 0.19 5.84 2.72
C LEU A 392 1.41 5.31 3.46
N VAL A 393 2.28 4.55 2.80
CA VAL A 393 3.53 4.05 3.39
C VAL A 393 4.72 4.65 2.64
N ILE A 394 5.73 5.11 3.37
CA ILE A 394 6.92 5.76 2.81
C ILE A 394 8.16 5.47 3.67
N TYR A 395 9.34 5.59 3.10
CA TYR A 395 10.62 5.65 3.84
C TYR A 395 11.49 6.79 3.33
N ASP A 396 12.58 7.08 4.02
CA ASP A 396 13.58 8.00 3.49
C ASP A 396 14.46 7.36 2.41
N ASP A 397 14.21 7.70 1.16
CA ASP A 397 15.01 7.26 0.02
C ASP A 397 16.32 8.04 -0.19
N GLN A 398 16.83 8.74 0.84
CA GLN A 398 18.09 9.48 0.78
C GLN A 398 19.27 8.63 0.27
N ALA A 399 19.29 7.32 0.56
CA ALA A 399 20.38 6.43 0.17
C ALA A 399 20.37 6.02 -1.32
N THR A 400 19.21 5.95 -1.97
CA THR A 400 19.11 5.47 -3.37
C THR A 400 18.71 6.59 -4.32
N GLY A 401 17.48 7.12 -4.21
CA GLY A 401 16.97 8.19 -5.07
C GLY A 401 17.24 9.61 -4.56
N GLY A 402 17.73 9.74 -3.33
CA GLY A 402 17.93 11.01 -2.62
C GLY A 402 16.64 11.54 -1.98
N ARG A 403 16.77 12.40 -0.95
CA ARG A 403 15.63 12.93 -0.18
C ARG A 403 14.59 13.67 -1.05
N ARG A 404 15.00 14.20 -2.20
CA ARG A 404 14.08 14.80 -3.18
C ARG A 404 13.08 13.78 -3.75
N ASN A 405 13.49 12.52 -3.94
CA ASN A 405 12.60 11.45 -4.35
C ASN A 405 11.57 11.15 -3.26
N THR A 406 11.99 11.09 -1.99
CA THR A 406 11.08 10.96 -0.84
C THR A 406 10.00 12.03 -0.89
N TRP A 407 10.36 13.30 -1.12
CA TRP A 407 9.39 14.40 -1.16
C TRP A 407 8.47 14.38 -2.37
N ALA A 408 8.99 14.07 -3.55
CA ALA A 408 8.18 13.90 -4.74
C ALA A 408 7.14 12.78 -4.53
N THR A 409 7.58 11.64 -3.98
CA THR A 409 6.73 10.50 -3.67
C THR A 409 5.68 10.84 -2.62
N LEU A 410 6.08 11.53 -1.54
CA LEU A 410 5.16 11.97 -0.50
C LEU A 410 4.02 12.81 -1.09
N ASN A 411 4.35 13.79 -1.94
CA ASN A 411 3.37 14.65 -2.58
C ASN A 411 2.47 13.88 -3.57
N HIS A 412 3.02 12.89 -4.27
CA HIS A 412 2.27 12.01 -5.18
C HIS A 412 1.24 11.17 -4.41
N GLU A 413 1.71 10.40 -3.43
CA GLU A 413 0.87 9.44 -2.71
C GLU A 413 -0.09 10.13 -1.73
N ALA A 414 0.30 11.28 -1.14
CA ALA A 414 -0.60 12.08 -0.32
C ALA A 414 -1.75 12.69 -1.13
N PHE A 415 -1.52 12.99 -2.42
CA PHE A 415 -2.60 13.41 -3.31
C PHE A 415 -3.60 12.27 -3.53
N HIS A 416 -3.14 11.05 -3.82
CA HIS A 416 -4.04 9.89 -3.95
C HIS A 416 -4.86 9.65 -2.67
N GLN A 417 -4.22 9.75 -1.51
CA GLN A 417 -4.92 9.65 -0.22
C GLN A 417 -5.96 10.76 -0.05
N PHE A 418 -5.59 12.00 -0.31
CA PHE A 418 -6.49 13.15 -0.17
C PHE A 418 -7.70 13.03 -1.10
N ILE A 419 -7.45 12.75 -2.38
CA ILE A 419 -8.47 12.73 -3.41
C ILE A 419 -9.42 11.52 -3.25
N TYR A 420 -8.94 10.41 -2.68
CA TYR A 420 -9.78 9.26 -2.34
C TYR A 420 -10.94 9.60 -1.41
N TYR A 421 -10.66 10.36 -0.34
CA TYR A 421 -11.70 10.83 0.58
C TYR A 421 -12.58 11.89 -0.07
N PHE A 422 -11.98 12.79 -0.85
CA PHE A 422 -12.68 13.85 -1.56
C PHE A 422 -13.76 13.31 -2.51
N PHE A 423 -13.42 12.28 -3.28
CA PHE A 423 -14.29 11.74 -4.31
C PHE A 423 -15.32 10.73 -3.81
N ALA A 424 -15.38 10.44 -2.50
CA ALA A 424 -16.34 9.51 -1.92
C ALA A 424 -16.45 8.18 -2.71
N ASN A 425 -15.31 7.67 -3.19
CA ASN A 425 -15.21 6.45 -4.01
C ASN A 425 -15.60 6.60 -5.51
N LEU A 426 -15.52 7.80 -6.10
CA LEU A 426 -15.42 7.97 -7.56
C LEU A 426 -14.04 7.55 -8.05
N SER A 427 -14.00 6.88 -9.22
CA SER A 427 -12.77 6.45 -9.87
C SER A 427 -12.48 7.35 -11.07
N PRO A 428 -11.71 8.44 -10.92
CA PRO A 428 -11.28 9.25 -12.05
C PRO A 428 -10.49 8.42 -13.07
N GLY A 429 -10.48 8.89 -14.31
CA GLY A 429 -9.64 8.35 -15.37
C GLY A 429 -8.17 8.41 -14.97
N THR A 430 -7.40 7.39 -15.35
CA THR A 430 -6.02 7.23 -14.88
C THR A 430 -5.13 8.41 -15.26
N TRP A 431 -5.33 9.01 -16.44
CA TRP A 431 -4.59 10.21 -16.87
C TRP A 431 -4.78 11.39 -15.91
N TYR A 432 -6.00 11.57 -15.40
CA TYR A 432 -6.36 12.65 -14.49
C TYR A 432 -5.81 12.35 -13.10
N ASN A 433 -5.99 11.12 -12.60
CA ASN A 433 -5.54 10.75 -11.25
C ASN A 433 -4.02 10.78 -11.12
N GLU A 434 -3.31 10.03 -11.98
CA GLU A 434 -1.84 9.96 -11.98
C GLU A 434 -1.21 11.27 -12.44
N GLY A 435 -1.83 11.95 -13.42
CA GLY A 435 -1.34 13.24 -13.90
C GLY A 435 -1.38 14.33 -12.82
N ASN A 436 -2.45 14.37 -12.02
CA ASN A 436 -2.50 15.26 -10.85
C ASN A 436 -1.50 14.86 -9.77
N ALA A 437 -1.40 13.57 -9.43
CA ALA A 437 -0.43 13.09 -8.45
C ALA A 437 1.00 13.50 -8.82
N ASP A 438 1.42 13.26 -10.08
CA ASP A 438 2.72 13.70 -10.57
C ASP A 438 2.85 15.23 -10.69
N PHE A 439 1.78 15.95 -11.02
CA PHE A 439 1.78 17.41 -11.01
C PHE A 439 2.16 17.93 -9.61
N TYR A 440 1.56 17.35 -8.57
CA TYR A 440 1.87 17.71 -7.18
C TYR A 440 3.26 17.28 -6.72
N SER A 441 3.83 16.21 -7.30
CA SER A 441 5.25 15.86 -7.12
C SER A 441 6.21 16.97 -7.53
N GLY A 442 5.78 17.88 -8.42
CA GLY A 442 6.56 19.04 -8.85
C GLY A 442 6.72 20.14 -7.79
N TYR A 443 5.90 20.15 -6.74
CA TYR A 443 5.97 21.16 -5.70
C TYR A 443 7.20 21.01 -4.81
N LYS A 444 7.93 22.12 -4.61
CA LYS A 444 9.14 22.19 -3.80
C LYS A 444 8.89 23.14 -2.62
N LEU A 445 9.21 22.68 -1.42
CA LEU A 445 9.10 23.52 -0.22
C LEU A 445 10.25 24.52 -0.22
N ASN A 446 9.94 25.82 -0.22
CA ASN A 446 10.94 26.88 -0.20
C ASN A 446 11.47 27.15 1.23
N SER A 447 12.45 28.05 1.36
CA SER A 447 13.05 28.42 2.65
C SER A 447 12.07 29.10 3.63
N ARG A 448 10.93 29.58 3.14
CA ARG A 448 9.84 30.16 3.94
C ARG A 448 8.77 29.14 4.33
N ARG A 449 9.01 27.84 4.06
CA ARG A 449 8.09 26.73 4.30
C ARG A 449 6.78 26.82 3.51
N HIS A 450 6.80 27.52 2.38
CA HIS A 450 5.68 27.54 1.44
C HIS A 450 6.03 26.67 0.24
N TYR A 451 5.02 26.00 -0.31
CA TYR A 451 5.18 25.19 -1.50
C TYR A 451 5.14 26.07 -2.75
N GLU A 452 6.16 25.94 -3.58
CA GLU A 452 6.22 26.56 -4.90
C GLU A 452 6.15 25.47 -5.96
N LEU A 453 5.28 25.66 -6.95
CA LEU A 453 5.19 24.76 -8.09
C LEU A 453 6.48 24.82 -8.89
N GLY A 454 7.22 23.72 -8.89
CA GLY A 454 8.32 23.47 -9.79
C GLY A 454 7.95 22.47 -10.87
N ARG A 455 8.93 22.12 -11.69
CA ARG A 455 8.83 20.95 -12.57
C ARG A 455 9.24 19.70 -11.83
N PHE A 456 8.65 18.59 -12.24
CA PHE A 456 9.13 17.28 -11.85
C PHE A 456 10.31 16.89 -12.73
N ASP A 457 11.53 17.08 -12.21
CA ASP A 457 12.76 17.18 -13.00
C ASP A 457 12.97 15.99 -13.97
N TRP A 458 12.81 14.74 -13.52
CA TRP A 458 13.02 13.59 -14.41
C TRP A 458 11.83 13.32 -15.35
N ARG A 459 10.58 13.52 -14.92
CA ARG A 459 9.42 13.39 -15.82
C ARG A 459 9.55 14.35 -16.99
N ASN A 460 9.95 15.58 -16.70
CA ASN A 460 10.23 16.62 -17.67
C ASN A 460 11.35 16.22 -18.66
N SER A 461 12.45 15.65 -18.18
CA SER A 461 13.51 15.19 -19.08
C SER A 461 13.06 14.03 -19.97
N THR A 462 12.32 13.06 -19.41
CA THR A 462 11.84 11.89 -20.16
C THR A 462 10.88 12.29 -21.27
N ILE A 463 9.83 13.06 -20.94
CA ILE A 463 8.84 13.46 -21.95
C ILE A 463 9.45 14.36 -23.03
N LYS A 464 10.40 15.24 -22.68
CA LYS A 464 11.11 16.04 -23.68
C LYS A 464 11.91 15.19 -24.66
N ALA A 465 12.55 14.13 -24.18
CA ALA A 465 13.25 13.19 -25.04
C ALA A 465 12.26 12.44 -25.93
N GLU A 466 11.17 11.91 -25.35
CA GLU A 466 10.13 11.19 -26.09
C GLU A 466 9.47 12.04 -27.19
N ILE A 467 9.18 13.33 -26.93
CA ILE A 467 8.63 14.23 -27.95
C ILE A 467 9.67 14.48 -29.06
N ARG A 468 10.94 14.74 -28.71
CA ARG A 468 12.00 15.01 -29.71
C ARG A 468 12.31 13.80 -30.58
N GLU A 469 12.15 12.60 -30.05
CA GLU A 469 12.36 11.35 -30.75
C GLU A 469 11.08 10.84 -31.44
N GLU A 470 9.99 11.62 -31.41
CA GLU A 470 8.67 11.25 -31.94
C GLU A 470 8.12 9.92 -31.36
N LYS A 471 8.53 9.62 -30.13
CA LYS A 471 8.15 8.41 -29.38
C LYS A 471 7.01 8.65 -28.41
N ASN A 472 6.55 9.89 -28.24
CA ASN A 472 5.46 10.21 -27.32
C ASN A 472 4.12 9.58 -27.77
N VAL A 473 3.29 9.24 -26.79
CA VAL A 473 1.91 8.78 -26.98
C VAL A 473 1.02 9.98 -27.32
N PRO A 474 0.12 9.88 -28.32
CA PRO A 474 -0.86 10.92 -28.61
C PRO A 474 -1.74 11.25 -27.40
N LEU A 475 -2.09 12.53 -27.20
CA LEU A 475 -2.86 12.96 -26.03
C LEU A 475 -4.25 12.31 -25.97
N GLU A 476 -4.93 12.20 -27.10
CA GLU A 476 -6.23 11.51 -27.20
C GLU A 476 -6.14 10.06 -26.71
N SER A 477 -5.09 9.34 -27.13
CA SER A 477 -4.82 7.96 -26.70
C SER A 477 -4.44 7.86 -25.22
N LEU A 478 -3.80 8.87 -24.65
CA LEU A 478 -3.50 8.95 -23.22
C LEU A 478 -4.80 9.10 -22.41
N VAL A 479 -5.70 9.99 -22.84
CA VAL A 479 -6.96 10.30 -22.17
C VAL A 479 -7.93 9.11 -22.20
N ALA A 480 -7.97 8.39 -23.33
CA ALA A 480 -8.81 7.20 -23.51
C ALA A 480 -8.23 5.93 -22.86
N ALA A 481 -7.00 5.95 -22.33
CA ALA A 481 -6.35 4.76 -21.81
C ALA A 481 -7.04 4.22 -20.55
N THR A 482 -7.43 2.94 -20.59
CA THR A 482 -7.86 2.20 -19.39
C THR A 482 -6.74 2.13 -18.36
N LYS A 483 -7.08 1.86 -17.08
CA LYS A 483 -6.10 1.61 -16.01
C LYS A 483 -5.04 0.58 -16.40
N ALA A 484 -5.47 -0.55 -16.98
CA ALA A 484 -4.58 -1.61 -17.42
C ALA A 484 -3.62 -1.15 -18.53
N GLN A 485 -4.14 -0.42 -19.54
CA GLN A 485 -3.30 0.16 -20.59
C GLN A 485 -2.34 1.21 -20.03
N TYR A 486 -2.78 2.01 -19.06
CA TYR A 486 -1.96 3.07 -18.49
C TYR A 486 -0.70 2.52 -17.81
N TYR A 487 -0.87 1.48 -16.98
CA TYR A 487 0.22 0.84 -16.25
C TYR A 487 0.91 -0.30 -17.02
N ALA A 488 0.45 -0.63 -18.23
CA ALA A 488 1.01 -1.74 -18.99
C ALA A 488 2.50 -1.49 -19.26
N ARG A 489 3.33 -2.49 -18.94
CA ARG A 489 4.74 -2.56 -19.34
C ARG A 489 4.94 -3.24 -20.69
N ALA A 490 3.85 -3.64 -21.36
CA ALA A 490 3.93 -4.25 -22.67
C ALA A 490 4.37 -3.21 -23.71
N PRO A 491 5.14 -3.62 -24.73
CA PRO A 491 5.35 -2.76 -25.88
C PRO A 491 3.99 -2.35 -26.43
N LEU A 492 3.76 -1.04 -26.47
CA LEU A 492 2.62 -0.50 -27.18
C LEU A 492 3.15 0.07 -28.46
N ALA A 493 2.53 -0.30 -29.58
CA ALA A 493 2.79 0.37 -30.83
C ALA A 493 2.46 1.85 -30.62
N ASN A 494 3.45 2.72 -30.80
CA ASN A 494 3.21 4.14 -30.93
C ASN A 494 2.29 4.31 -32.16
N PRO A 495 1.07 4.88 -32.01
CA PRO A 495 0.13 4.99 -33.11
C PRO A 495 0.65 5.82 -34.30
N ARG A 496 1.62 6.71 -34.07
CA ARG A 496 2.23 7.56 -35.10
C ARG A 496 3.36 6.88 -35.84
N THR A 497 4.23 6.18 -35.13
CA THR A 497 5.46 5.63 -35.71
C THR A 497 5.38 4.13 -35.98
N GLY A 498 4.36 3.45 -35.45
CA GLY A 498 4.23 1.99 -35.48
C GLY A 498 5.29 1.26 -34.65
N GLN A 499 6.19 1.97 -33.97
CA GLN A 499 7.25 1.36 -33.18
C GLN A 499 6.69 0.80 -31.88
N GLU A 500 6.99 -0.48 -31.62
CA GLU A 500 6.75 -1.11 -30.34
C GLU A 500 7.80 -0.65 -29.32
N GLY A 501 7.34 -0.03 -28.23
CA GLY A 501 8.21 0.43 -27.15
C GLY A 501 7.55 0.34 -25.78
N THR A 502 8.36 0.20 -24.73
CA THR A 502 7.88 0.25 -23.34
C THR A 502 7.84 1.71 -22.89
N PHE A 503 6.69 2.36 -23.03
CA PHE A 503 6.53 3.77 -22.68
C PHE A 503 5.87 3.91 -21.31
N SER A 504 6.49 4.68 -20.42
CA SER A 504 5.82 5.13 -19.21
C SER A 504 4.79 6.21 -19.61
N ARG A 505 3.53 6.03 -19.25
CA ARG A 505 2.50 7.06 -19.46
C ARG A 505 2.49 8.15 -18.39
N TYR A 506 3.24 7.96 -17.31
CA TYR A 506 3.33 8.94 -16.24
C TYR A 506 3.99 10.27 -16.68
N PRO A 507 5.12 10.31 -17.42
CA PRO A 507 5.64 11.55 -18.01
C PRO A 507 4.62 12.29 -18.89
N HIS A 508 3.78 11.55 -19.62
CA HIS A 508 2.69 12.10 -20.43
C HIS A 508 1.58 12.69 -19.56
N GLY A 509 1.11 11.94 -18.54
CA GLY A 509 0.12 12.41 -17.57
C GLY A 509 0.58 13.67 -16.84
N TRP A 510 1.81 13.65 -16.30
CA TRP A 510 2.44 14.81 -15.66
C TRP A 510 2.46 16.03 -16.57
N SER A 511 3.04 15.88 -17.77
CA SER A 511 3.27 17.01 -18.67
C SER A 511 1.97 17.58 -19.22
N PHE A 512 0.97 16.72 -19.47
CA PHE A 512 -0.34 17.17 -19.91
C PHE A 512 -1.06 17.94 -18.81
N MET A 513 -1.06 17.43 -17.58
CA MET A 513 -1.60 18.15 -16.42
C MET A 513 -0.88 19.47 -16.17
N TYR A 514 0.45 19.47 -16.26
CA TYR A 514 1.27 20.67 -16.11
C TYR A 514 0.94 21.71 -17.19
N PHE A 515 0.79 21.30 -18.46
CA PHE A 515 0.37 22.18 -19.55
C PHE A 515 -1.04 22.75 -19.33
N LEU A 516 -2.03 21.92 -19.02
CA LEU A 516 -3.40 22.39 -18.81
C LEU A 516 -3.50 23.41 -17.66
N ARG A 517 -2.66 23.27 -16.63
CA ARG A 517 -2.69 24.13 -15.44
C ARG A 517 -1.85 25.39 -15.56
N THR A 518 -0.78 25.36 -16.37
CA THR A 518 0.21 26.45 -16.41
C THR A 518 0.36 27.09 -17.77
N GLY A 519 -0.13 26.45 -18.84
CA GLY A 519 0.06 26.85 -20.23
C GLY A 519 -0.45 28.25 -20.52
N LYS A 520 -1.69 28.58 -20.11
CA LYS A 520 -2.26 29.93 -20.28
C LYS A 520 -1.42 31.00 -19.60
N ALA A 521 -1.16 30.83 -18.31
CA ALA A 521 -0.38 31.79 -17.51
C ALA A 521 1.04 31.98 -18.08
N ASN A 522 1.64 30.92 -18.60
CA ASN A 522 2.97 30.92 -19.20
C ASN A 522 2.98 31.19 -20.73
N ARG A 523 1.85 31.62 -21.29
CA ARG A 523 1.68 31.99 -22.71
C ARG A 523 2.15 30.88 -23.65
N ALA A 524 1.62 29.67 -23.44
CA ALA A 524 1.72 28.59 -24.41
C ALA A 524 1.25 29.09 -25.79
N LYS A 525 1.95 28.69 -26.84
CA LYS A 525 1.66 29.18 -28.19
C LYS A 525 0.40 28.50 -28.70
N LYS A 526 -0.47 29.26 -29.38
CA LYS A 526 -1.79 28.80 -29.83
C LYS A 526 -2.61 28.19 -28.67
N TRP A 527 -2.56 28.83 -27.51
CA TRP A 527 -3.51 28.48 -26.46
C TRP A 527 -4.90 28.90 -26.91
N GLU A 528 -5.84 27.95 -26.94
CA GLU A 528 -7.25 28.23 -27.21
C GLU A 528 -8.00 28.39 -25.89
N ASP A 529 -8.86 29.40 -25.78
CA ASP A 529 -9.55 29.72 -24.52
C ASP A 529 -10.46 28.59 -24.02
N ASP A 530 -11.00 27.75 -24.93
CA ASP A 530 -11.82 26.59 -24.57
C ASP A 530 -11.04 25.54 -23.74
N TRP A 531 -9.71 25.52 -23.82
CA TRP A 531 -8.89 24.59 -23.04
C TRP A 531 -8.92 24.87 -21.54
N ASP A 532 -9.28 26.09 -21.13
CA ASP A 532 -9.47 26.45 -19.72
C ASP A 532 -10.58 25.63 -19.06
N ALA A 533 -11.57 25.21 -19.84
CA ALA A 533 -12.72 24.47 -19.37
C ALA A 533 -12.46 22.96 -19.24
N ILE A 534 -11.36 22.41 -19.77
CA ILE A 534 -11.10 20.96 -19.82
C ILE A 534 -11.14 20.34 -18.41
N LEU A 535 -10.29 20.82 -17.48
CA LEU A 535 -10.21 20.24 -16.14
C LEU A 535 -11.49 20.47 -15.31
N PRO A 536 -12.09 21.68 -15.27
CA PRO A 536 -13.36 21.90 -14.58
C PRO A 536 -14.52 21.06 -15.15
N THR A 537 -14.64 20.96 -16.48
CA THR A 537 -15.71 20.20 -17.15
C THR A 537 -15.55 18.71 -16.90
N TYR A 538 -14.32 18.19 -16.99
CA TYR A 538 -14.02 16.80 -16.64
C TYR A 538 -14.48 16.48 -15.22
N LEU A 539 -14.06 17.30 -14.26
CA LEU A 539 -14.32 17.09 -12.85
C LEU A 539 -15.81 17.19 -12.51
N ALA A 540 -16.49 18.22 -13.03
CA ALA A 540 -17.93 18.41 -12.82
C ALA A 540 -18.74 17.25 -13.42
N THR A 541 -18.39 16.83 -14.63
CA THR A 541 -19.06 15.71 -15.31
C THR A 541 -18.82 14.41 -14.56
N LEU A 542 -17.58 14.12 -14.14
CA LEU A 542 -17.27 12.94 -13.33
C LEU A 542 -18.05 12.94 -12.02
N ILE A 543 -18.16 14.09 -11.35
CA ILE A 543 -18.94 14.26 -10.12
C ILE A 543 -20.40 13.94 -10.38
N GLU A 544 -20.98 14.39 -11.50
CA GLU A 544 -22.39 14.17 -11.84
C GLU A 544 -22.68 12.73 -12.27
N THR A 545 -21.91 12.20 -13.22
CA THR A 545 -22.19 10.93 -13.91
C THR A 545 -21.57 9.74 -13.20
N GLY A 546 -20.36 9.93 -12.66
CA GLY A 546 -19.55 8.87 -12.06
C GLY A 546 -18.83 8.04 -13.10
N ASP A 547 -18.85 8.51 -14.35
CA ASP A 547 -18.35 7.85 -15.53
C ASP A 547 -17.16 8.65 -16.09
N PRO A 548 -15.93 8.12 -16.00
CA PRO A 548 -14.75 8.81 -16.50
C PRO A 548 -14.71 8.92 -18.04
N GLU A 549 -15.41 8.05 -18.77
CA GLU A 549 -15.50 8.12 -20.24
C GLU A 549 -16.42 9.27 -20.65
N ALA A 550 -17.61 9.34 -20.07
CA ALA A 550 -18.51 10.49 -20.26
C ALA A 550 -17.86 11.82 -19.85
N ALA A 551 -17.04 11.81 -18.80
CA ALA A 551 -16.28 12.98 -18.38
C ALA A 551 -15.20 13.39 -19.39
N ASN A 552 -14.50 12.43 -20.01
CA ASN A 552 -13.58 12.71 -21.10
C ASN A 552 -14.33 13.31 -22.30
N ASP A 553 -15.43 12.69 -22.73
CA ASP A 553 -16.22 13.15 -23.87
C ASP A 553 -16.70 14.59 -23.68
N ALA A 554 -17.20 14.93 -22.48
CA ALA A 554 -17.64 16.27 -22.16
C ALA A 554 -16.47 17.27 -22.12
N ALA A 555 -15.35 16.90 -21.50
CA ALA A 555 -14.20 17.79 -21.32
C ALA A 555 -13.48 18.14 -22.63
N PHE A 556 -13.52 17.23 -23.62
CA PHE A 556 -12.85 17.38 -24.90
C PHE A 556 -13.83 17.62 -26.07
N ALA A 557 -15.10 17.88 -25.78
CA ALA A 557 -16.10 18.17 -26.80
C ALA A 557 -15.69 19.41 -27.62
N GLY A 558 -15.49 19.23 -28.93
CA GLY A 558 -15.09 20.30 -29.84
C GLY A 558 -13.61 20.68 -29.80
N VAL A 559 -12.79 20.03 -28.98
CA VAL A 559 -11.34 20.27 -28.93
C VAL A 559 -10.67 19.64 -30.15
N ASP A 560 -9.90 20.44 -30.89
CA ASP A 560 -8.99 19.93 -31.92
C ASP A 560 -7.75 19.31 -31.25
N TRP A 561 -7.67 17.98 -31.27
CA TRP A 561 -6.57 17.23 -30.69
C TRP A 561 -5.21 17.54 -31.32
N ALA A 562 -5.17 17.86 -32.62
CA ALA A 562 -3.91 18.15 -33.30
C ALA A 562 -3.36 19.51 -32.86
N ASP A 563 -4.21 20.54 -32.73
CA ASP A 563 -3.79 21.84 -32.21
C ASP A 563 -3.42 21.78 -30.72
N LEU A 564 -4.20 21.05 -29.90
CA LEU A 564 -3.89 20.82 -28.49
C LEU A 564 -2.52 20.15 -28.32
N GLU A 565 -2.26 19.10 -29.09
CA GLU A 565 -1.01 18.36 -28.99
C GLU A 565 0.20 19.14 -29.54
N ALA A 566 0.01 19.93 -30.60
CA ALA A 566 1.04 20.83 -31.09
C ALA A 566 1.40 21.91 -30.06
N SER A 567 0.40 22.50 -29.39
CA SER A 567 0.63 23.49 -28.33
C SER A 567 1.33 22.88 -27.12
N TRP A 568 0.84 21.73 -26.64
CA TRP A 568 1.42 20.99 -25.53
C TRP A 568 2.88 20.61 -25.79
N SER A 569 3.17 19.95 -26.91
CA SER A 569 4.52 19.49 -27.23
C SER A 569 5.51 20.65 -27.33
N GLU A 570 5.11 21.76 -27.97
CA GLU A 570 5.91 22.97 -28.05
C GLU A 570 6.16 23.60 -26.67
N TYR A 571 5.13 23.66 -25.82
CA TYR A 571 5.22 24.17 -24.45
C TYR A 571 6.23 23.38 -23.62
N ILE A 572 6.13 22.05 -23.68
CA ILE A 572 7.01 21.13 -22.96
C ILE A 572 8.44 21.25 -23.47
N ILE A 573 8.70 21.22 -24.79
CA ILE A 573 10.05 21.33 -25.36
C ILE A 573 10.73 22.63 -24.95
N ARG A 574 10.02 23.76 -25.03
CA ARG A 574 10.58 25.08 -24.70
C ARG A 574 10.97 25.20 -23.24
N GLY A 575 10.37 24.40 -22.36
CA GLY A 575 10.66 24.45 -20.93
C GLY A 575 10.33 25.81 -20.34
N LYS A 576 9.13 26.35 -20.63
CA LYS A 576 8.59 27.56 -20.02
C LYS A 576 7.82 27.31 -18.73
#